data_AF-A0A3D2YE49-F1
#
_entry.id   AF-A0A3D2YE49-F1
#
_cell.length_a   1.000
_cell.length_b   1.000
_cell.length_c   1.000
_cell.angle_alpha   90.00
_cell.angle_beta   90.00
_cell.angle_gamma   90.00
#
_symmetry.space_group_name_H-M   'P 1'
#
loop_
_entity.id
_entity.type
_entity.pdbx_description
1 polymer ?
#
loop_
_entity_poly.entity_id
_entity_poly.type
_entity_poly.pdbx_seq_one_letter_code
_entity_poly.pdbx_strand_id
1 'polypeptide(L)' 'MPIRESKRRNNDAYNAKCDYISLRPQKAVGYAIRAAAKATGQSIQAYVLQACTERMTREGQPLTLDPPADNK' A
#
# COMPACT_ATOMS: atom_id res chain seq x y z
N MET A 1 -15.60 0.64 19.82
CA MET A 1 -14.66 0.32 20.92
C MET A 1 -13.56 1.36 20.95
N PRO A 2 -13.25 1.98 22.09
CA PRO A 2 -12.10 2.89 22.21
C PRO A 2 -10.81 2.10 21.99
N ILE A 3 -9.93 2.57 21.11
CA ILE A 3 -8.59 2.00 20.96
C ILE A 3 -7.76 2.47 22.15
N ARG A 4 -7.17 1.53 22.90
CA ARG A 4 -6.23 1.82 23.99
C ARG A 4 -5.08 2.69 23.48
N GLU A 5 -4.63 3.65 24.28
CA GLU A 5 -3.57 4.59 23.86
C GLU A 5 -2.28 3.88 23.41
N SER A 6 -1.91 2.78 24.04
CA SER A 6 -0.73 1.98 23.66
C SER A 6 -0.84 1.44 22.24
N LYS A 7 -2.02 0.95 21.84
CA LYS A 7 -2.27 0.45 20.48
C LYS A 7 -2.22 1.58 19.45
N ARG A 8 -2.69 2.78 19.81
CA ARG A 8 -2.60 3.97 18.96
C ARG A 8 -1.14 4.33 18.68
N ARG A 9 -0.32 4.49 19.73
CA ARG A 9 1.11 4.83 19.61
C ARG A 9 1.87 3.83 18.73
N ASN A 10 1.59 2.54 18.87
CA ASN A 10 2.22 1.51 18.04
C ASN A 10 1.80 1.58 16.56
N ASN A 11 0.51 1.82 16.29
CA ASN A 11 0.03 2.03 14.92
C ASN A 11 0.64 3.28 14.28
N ASP A 12 0.74 4.37 15.04
CA ASP A 12 1.33 5.63 14.56
C ASP A 12 2.81 5.44 14.22
N ALA A 13 3.57 4.75 15.08
CA ALA A 13 4.97 4.43 14.83
C ALA A 13 5.18 3.50 13.62
N TYR A 14 4.25 2.58 13.36
CA TYR A 14 4.29 1.74 12.16
C TYR A 14 3.95 2.56 10.91
N ASN A 15 2.88 3.33 10.94
CA ASN A 15 2.46 4.17 9.82
C ASN A 15 3.51 5.23 9.46
N ALA A 16 4.28 5.73 10.43
CA ALA A 16 5.39 6.66 10.16
C ALA A 16 6.52 6.06 9.31
N LYS A 17 6.61 4.73 9.21
CA LYS A 17 7.56 4.03 8.32
C LYS A 17 7.00 3.77 6.93
N CYS A 18 5.68 3.87 6.76
CA CYS A 18 5.00 3.57 5.52
C CYS A 18 4.68 4.86 4.77
N ASP A 19 4.88 4.86 3.45
CA ASP A 19 4.38 5.94 2.62
C ASP A 19 2.86 5.81 2.42
N TYR A 20 2.17 6.95 2.30
CA TYR A 20 0.72 7.00 2.11
C TYR A 20 0.35 7.34 0.66
N ILE A 21 -0.05 6.31 -0.09
CA ILE A 21 -0.47 6.45 -1.48
C ILE A 21 -2.01 6.42 -1.58
N SER A 22 -2.63 7.59 -1.80
CA SER A 22 -4.09 7.69 -1.98
C SER A 22 -4.51 7.39 -3.43
N LEU A 23 -5.16 6.24 -3.63
CA LEU A 23 -5.74 5.84 -4.92
C LEU A 23 -7.24 6.13 -4.99
N ARG A 24 -7.71 6.75 -6.08
CA ARG A 24 -9.13 7.08 -6.31
C ARG A 24 -9.64 6.53 -7.65
N PRO A 25 -9.72 5.18 -7.82
CA PRO A 25 -10.25 4.60 -9.04
C PRO A 25 -11.76 4.87 -9.19
N GLN A 26 -12.27 4.78 -10.43
CA GLN A 26 -13.71 4.77 -10.67
C GLN A 26 -14.38 3.63 -9.89
N LYS A 27 -15.65 3.81 -9.49
CA LYS A 27 -16.35 2.86 -8.62
C LYS A 27 -16.32 1.43 -9.16
N ALA A 28 -16.62 1.25 -10.45
CA ALA A 28 -16.62 -0.06 -11.10
C ALA A 28 -15.25 -0.76 -11.01
N VAL A 29 -14.17 -0.04 -11.32
CA VAL A 29 -12.79 -0.55 -11.20
C VAL A 29 -12.47 -0.89 -9.75
N GLY A 30 -12.85 -0.05 -8.79
CA GLY A 30 -12.67 -0.32 -7.37
C GLY A 30 -13.41 -1.59 -6.91
N TYR A 31 -14.60 -1.88 -7.44
CA TYR A 31 -15.32 -3.13 -7.16
C TYR A 31 -14.58 -4.33 -7.72
N ALA A 32 -14.09 -4.25 -8.96
CA ALA A 32 -13.32 -5.33 -9.58
C ALA A 32 -12.06 -5.66 -8.77
N ILE A 33 -11.29 -4.65 -8.33
CA ILE A 33 -10.09 -4.84 -7.50
C ILE A 33 -10.45 -5.53 -6.19
N ARG A 34 -11.51 -5.10 -5.51
CA ARG A 34 -11.96 -5.72 -4.25
C ARG A 34 -12.40 -7.17 -4.45
N ALA A 35 -13.10 -7.47 -5.54
CA ALA A 35 -13.51 -8.83 -5.87
C ALA A 35 -12.31 -9.73 -6.16
N ALA A 36 -11.33 -9.25 -6.93
CA ALA A 36 -10.11 -9.99 -7.23
C ALA A 36 -9.27 -10.26 -5.98
N ALA A 37 -9.04 -9.25 -5.14
CA ALA A 37 -8.33 -9.42 -3.87
C ALA A 37 -9.04 -10.42 -2.94
N LYS A 38 -10.38 -10.38 -2.89
CA LYS A 38 -11.16 -11.37 -2.13
C LYS A 38 -11.01 -12.78 -2.69
N ALA A 39 -11.00 -12.95 -4.01
CA ALA A 39 -10.83 -14.24 -4.66
C ALA A 39 -9.44 -14.85 -4.41
N THR A 40 -8.39 -14.02 -4.29
CA THR A 40 -7.03 -14.47 -3.94
C THR A 40 -6.79 -14.61 -2.43
N GLY A 41 -7.79 -14.28 -1.58
CA GLY A 41 -7.66 -14.31 -0.12
C GLY A 41 -6.75 -13.22 0.45
N GLN A 42 -6.47 -12.16 -0.32
CA GLN A 42 -5.56 -11.08 0.06
C GLN A 42 -6.30 -9.83 0.53
N SER A 43 -5.60 -9.00 1.31
CA SER A 43 -6.06 -7.63 1.54
C SER A 43 -5.93 -6.82 0.25
N ILE A 44 -6.75 -5.77 0.10
CA ILE A 44 -6.68 -4.87 -1.07
C ILE A 44 -5.28 -4.27 -1.20
N GLN A 45 -4.67 -3.87 -0.08
CA GLN A 45 -3.31 -3.32 -0.06
C GLN A 45 -2.29 -4.34 -0.57
N ALA A 46 -2.33 -5.59 -0.08
CA ALA A 46 -1.41 -6.63 -0.52
C ALA A 46 -1.58 -6.94 -2.02
N TYR A 47 -2.82 -7.03 -2.49
CA TYR A 47 -3.13 -7.27 -3.91
C TYR A 47 -2.58 -6.16 -4.81
N VAL A 48 -2.77 -4.90 -4.43
CA VAL A 48 -2.27 -3.75 -5.21
C VAL A 48 -0.74 -3.68 -5.17
N LEU A 49 -0.12 -3.88 -4.01
CA LEU A 49 1.34 -3.88 -3.90
C LEU A 49 1.96 -5.01 -4.71
N GLN A 50 1.39 -6.22 -4.68
CA GLN A 50 1.85 -7.34 -5.50
C GLN A 50 1.81 -7.01 -6.99
N ALA A 51 0.69 -6.47 -7.48
CA ALA A 51 0.54 -6.10 -8.89
C ALA A 51 1.57 -5.04 -9.32
N CYS A 52 1.86 -4.05 -8.46
CA CYS A 52 2.90 -3.07 -8.71
C CYS A 52 4.31 -3.70 -8.71
N THR A 53 4.63 -4.55 -7.74
CA THR A 53 5.92 -5.24 -7.64
C THR A 53 6.17 -6.11 -8.87
N GLU A 54 5.21 -6.94 -9.27
CA GLU A 54 5.33 -7.79 -10.47
C GLU A 54 5.59 -6.97 -11.73
N ARG A 55 4.91 -5.82 -11.86
CA ARG A 55 5.12 -4.90 -12.97
C ARG A 55 6.52 -4.30 -12.95
N MET A 56 6.96 -3.80 -11.79
CA MET A 56 8.30 -3.22 -11.61
C MET A 56 9.39 -4.24 -11.93
N THR A 57 9.26 -5.47 -11.43
CA THR A 57 10.19 -6.57 -11.75
C THR A 57 10.25 -6.85 -13.25
N ARG A 58 9.10 -6.92 -13.93
CA ARG A 58 9.05 -7.15 -15.38
C ARG A 58 9.68 -6.01 -16.18
N GLU A 59 9.54 -4.77 -15.70
CA GLU A 59 10.10 -3.56 -16.32
C GLU A 59 11.55 -3.29 -15.91
N GLY A 60 12.15 -4.12 -15.05
CA GLY A 60 13.51 -3.93 -14.53
C GLY A 60 13.64 -2.74 -13.57
N GLN A 61 12.53 -2.26 -12.99
CA GLN A 61 12.52 -1.16 -12.04
C GLN A 61 12.88 -1.65 -10.63
N PRO A 62 13.71 -0.89 -9.88
CA PRO A 62 14.05 -1.22 -8.51
C PRO A 62 12.85 -1.04 -7.58
N LEU A 63 12.62 -2.01 -6.67
CA LEU A 63 11.51 -1.98 -5.70
C LEU A 63 11.69 -0.94 -4.58
N THR A 64 12.94 -0.57 -4.32
CA THR A 64 13.31 0.44 -3.33
C THR A 64 14.19 1.49 -3.99
N LEU A 65 13.87 2.74 -3.74
CA LEU A 65 14.69 3.89 -4.11
C LEU A 65 14.94 4.70 -2.84
N ASP A 66 16.18 5.14 -2.65
CA ASP A 66 16.47 6.12 -1.63
C ASP A 66 15.77 7.43 -2.01
N PRO A 67 15.09 8.11 -1.07
CA PRO A 67 14.52 9.42 -1.37
C PRO A 67 15.64 10.35 -1.85
N PRO A 68 15.40 11.18 -2.88
CA PRO A 68 16.42 12.12 -3.34
C PRO A 68 16.90 12.94 -2.14
N ALA A 69 18.22 13.07 -2.00
CA ALA A 69 18.79 13.93 -0.98
C ALA A 69 18.20 15.33 -1.16
N ASP A 70 17.42 15.79 -0.18
CA ASP A 70 16.90 17.15 -0.15
C ASP A 70 18.08 18.11 -0.26
N ASN A 71 18.33 18.65 -1.45
CA ASN A 71 19.22 19.79 -1.62
C ASN A 71 18.47 21.00 -1.06
N LYS A 72 18.69 21.26 0.24
CA LYS A 72 18.31 22.51 0.91
C LYS A 72 19.08 23.69 0.35
#